data_AF-A0A368NKE6-F1
#
_entry.id   AF-A0A368NKE6-F1
#
_cell.length_a   1.000
_cell.length_b   1.000
_cell.length_c   1.000
_cell.angle_alpha   90.00
_cell.angle_beta   90.00
_cell.angle_gamma   90.00
#
_symmetry.space_group_name_H-M   'P 1'
#
loop_
_entity.id
_entity.type
_entity.pdbx_description
1 polymer ?
#
loop_
_entity_poly.entity_id
_entity_poly.type
_entity_poly.pdbx_seq_one_letter_code
_entity_poly.pdbx_strand_id
1 'polypeptide(L)'
;MTIANQDITVVVQGPVQASPDRNMDEGITVRSLASVRKHLPGAHILLSTWKGQPTEGLDFDELLLNDDPGPNINRYRADGSADKTNNNRQLVSTLNGLKQVKTRYAMKLRSDNFLTSDACKKLQQKFPKRADECCFLKERVVVNNTFTRDYAKGLPVVFHACDFFYFGLTEDLLALWDIPWFDDLPYDESRKGQEQHDGYPYFMPDCTQKFWLKALQRFDPSIQIKHLHDYSPKSKRQSDLCYANNLIIGEPEVVGLGLNTKFSGSERANRIGSIITYIHHLAWQRLYKKYCDPSHHIPGNAADWLRTKCLRGALLSSKWLEGKWRLKKKLNNAK
;
A
#
# COMPACT_ATOMS: atom_id res chain seq x y z
N MET A 1 -0.04 -4.20 -26.62
CA MET A 1 0.92 -5.34 -26.56
C MET A 1 0.74 -6.03 -25.22
N THR A 2 0.89 -7.34 -25.15
CA THR A 2 0.81 -8.10 -23.89
C THR A 2 2.21 -8.22 -23.32
N ILE A 3 2.41 -7.84 -22.05
CA ILE A 3 3.70 -8.00 -21.36
C ILE A 3 4.04 -9.50 -21.32
N ALA A 4 5.21 -9.90 -21.81
CA ALA A 4 5.64 -11.30 -21.78
C ALA A 4 6.12 -11.67 -20.37
N ASN A 5 5.92 -12.92 -19.95
CA ASN A 5 6.30 -13.34 -18.60
C ASN A 5 7.82 -13.30 -18.39
N GLN A 6 8.62 -13.61 -19.42
CA GLN A 6 10.08 -13.51 -19.33
C GLN A 6 10.59 -12.08 -19.11
N ASP A 7 9.77 -11.07 -19.38
CA ASP A 7 10.10 -9.66 -19.15
C ASP A 7 9.74 -9.22 -17.73
N ILE A 8 9.36 -10.16 -16.85
CA ILE A 8 8.93 -9.90 -15.47
C ILE A 8 9.89 -10.59 -14.50
N THR A 9 10.35 -9.84 -13.51
CA THR A 9 10.90 -10.39 -12.27
C THR A 9 9.93 -10.16 -11.13
N VAL A 10 9.58 -11.22 -10.41
CA VAL A 10 8.78 -11.14 -9.18
C VAL A 10 9.70 -11.13 -7.98
N VAL A 11 9.75 -10.00 -7.30
CA VAL A 11 10.40 -9.81 -5.99
C VAL A 11 9.42 -10.23 -4.91
N VAL A 12 9.55 -11.46 -4.44
CA VAL A 12 8.82 -11.98 -3.28
C VAL A 12 9.56 -11.53 -2.03
N GLN A 13 8.99 -10.58 -1.29
CA GLN A 13 9.69 -9.92 -0.19
C GLN A 13 9.04 -10.15 1.17
N GLY A 14 9.87 -10.31 2.20
CA GLY A 14 9.46 -10.47 3.59
C GLY A 14 9.94 -11.78 4.21
N PRO A 15 9.64 -12.05 5.49
CA PRO A 15 10.00 -13.29 6.13
C PRO A 15 9.24 -14.47 5.49
N VAL A 16 9.88 -15.64 5.54
CA VAL A 16 9.38 -16.92 5.05
C VAL A 16 8.86 -17.83 6.17
N GLN A 17 9.13 -17.50 7.43
CA GLN A 17 8.64 -18.22 8.62
C GLN A 17 8.06 -17.24 9.66
N ALA A 18 7.09 -17.73 10.43
CA ALA A 18 6.55 -17.05 11.61
C ALA A 18 7.62 -16.78 12.68
N SER A 19 7.40 -15.75 13.50
CA SER A 19 8.16 -15.46 14.71
C SER A 19 7.21 -15.26 15.90
N PRO A 20 7.69 -15.25 17.15
CA PRO A 20 6.85 -14.96 18.32
C PRO A 20 6.05 -13.65 18.18
N ASP A 21 6.65 -12.64 17.53
CA ASP A 21 6.04 -11.33 17.28
C ASP A 21 5.21 -11.27 15.99
N ARG A 22 5.23 -12.31 15.15
CA ARG A 22 4.54 -12.35 13.85
C ARG A 22 4.08 -13.76 13.49
N ASN A 23 2.80 -14.01 13.67
CA ASN A 23 2.13 -15.17 13.09
C ASN A 23 2.10 -15.07 11.56
N MET A 24 2.26 -16.22 10.90
CA MET A 24 2.11 -16.40 9.47
C MET A 24 1.28 -17.66 9.22
N ASP A 25 0.47 -17.67 8.16
CA ASP A 25 -0.22 -18.90 7.76
C ASP A 25 0.83 -19.94 7.38
N GLU A 26 0.62 -21.17 7.82
CA GLU A 26 1.50 -22.28 7.49
C GLU A 26 1.62 -22.46 5.97
N GLY A 27 2.85 -22.59 5.46
CA GLY A 27 3.13 -22.78 4.03
C GLY A 27 2.81 -21.58 3.13
N ILE A 28 2.49 -20.39 3.67
CA ILE A 28 2.08 -19.24 2.83
C ILE A 28 3.15 -18.81 1.82
N THR A 29 4.42 -18.87 2.21
CA THR A 29 5.55 -18.53 1.32
C THR A 29 5.66 -19.54 0.18
N VAL A 30 5.51 -20.84 0.47
CA VAL A 30 5.50 -21.90 -0.54
C VAL A 30 4.36 -21.66 -1.53
N ARG A 31 3.16 -21.33 -1.02
CA ARG A 31 2.01 -20.97 -1.84
C ARG A 31 2.27 -19.73 -2.69
N SER A 32 2.93 -18.71 -2.13
CA SER A 32 3.33 -17.50 -2.86
C SER A 32 4.19 -17.87 -4.07
N LEU A 33 5.29 -18.58 -3.86
CA LEU A 33 6.22 -18.97 -4.91
C LEU A 33 5.56 -19.86 -5.97
N ALA A 34 4.83 -20.90 -5.54
CA ALA A 34 4.11 -21.80 -6.44
C ALA A 34 3.06 -21.06 -7.28
N SER A 35 2.40 -20.04 -6.71
CA SER A 35 1.42 -19.24 -7.46
C SER A 35 2.06 -18.40 -8.56
N VAL A 36 3.30 -17.92 -8.37
CA VAL A 36 4.05 -17.20 -9.40
C VAL A 36 4.39 -18.14 -10.54
N ARG A 37 4.91 -19.34 -10.25
CA ARG A 37 5.16 -20.36 -11.29
C ARG A 37 3.90 -20.71 -12.10
N LYS A 38 2.77 -20.84 -11.40
CA LYS A 38 1.49 -21.17 -12.03
C LYS A 38 0.96 -20.06 -12.93
N HIS A 39 0.99 -18.81 -12.47
CA HIS A 39 0.30 -17.70 -13.14
C HIS A 39 1.22 -16.86 -14.03
N LEU A 40 2.54 -16.91 -13.82
CA LEU A 40 3.54 -16.24 -14.62
C LEU A 40 4.66 -17.23 -15.04
N PRO A 41 4.32 -18.31 -15.77
CA PRO A 41 5.34 -19.26 -16.23
C PRO A 41 6.40 -18.52 -17.07
N GLY A 42 7.67 -18.71 -16.71
CA GLY A 42 8.82 -18.06 -17.34
C GLY A 42 9.27 -16.74 -16.69
N ALA A 43 8.54 -16.20 -15.71
CA ALA A 43 9.02 -15.06 -14.92
C ALA A 43 10.13 -15.49 -13.95
N HIS A 44 11.13 -14.62 -13.77
CA HIS A 44 12.20 -14.82 -12.78
C HIS A 44 11.66 -14.52 -11.38
N ILE A 45 11.92 -15.41 -10.41
CA ILE A 45 11.51 -15.26 -9.02
C ILE A 45 12.72 -14.94 -8.17
N LEU A 46 12.75 -13.73 -7.62
CA LEU A 46 13.71 -13.31 -6.62
C LEU A 46 13.07 -13.33 -5.25
N LEU A 47 13.56 -14.19 -4.36
CA LEU A 47 13.16 -14.22 -2.96
C LEU A 47 14.06 -13.28 -2.14
N SER A 48 13.50 -12.17 -1.66
CA SER A 48 14.21 -11.18 -0.83
C SER A 48 13.75 -11.31 0.62
N THR A 49 14.56 -11.99 1.44
CA THR A 49 14.26 -12.33 2.84
C THR A 49 15.44 -11.99 3.75
N TRP A 50 15.41 -12.43 5.02
CA TRP A 50 16.40 -12.14 6.05
C TRP A 50 17.43 -13.27 6.18
N LYS A 51 18.67 -12.93 6.52
CA LYS A 51 19.69 -13.92 6.91
C LYS A 51 19.18 -14.81 8.04
N GLY A 52 19.46 -16.11 7.95
CA GLY A 52 19.08 -17.11 8.97
C GLY A 52 17.65 -17.62 8.89
N GLN A 53 16.86 -17.21 7.89
CA GLN A 53 15.54 -17.81 7.66
C GLN A 53 15.64 -19.14 6.89
N PRO A 54 14.75 -20.11 7.14
CA PRO A 54 14.78 -21.40 6.45
C PRO A 54 14.28 -21.25 5.02
N THR A 55 15.21 -21.31 4.06
CA THR A 55 14.91 -21.16 2.63
C THR A 55 15.12 -22.44 1.83
N GLU A 56 15.63 -23.49 2.47
CA GLU A 56 15.88 -24.79 1.87
C GLU A 56 14.57 -25.39 1.31
N GLY A 57 14.60 -25.82 0.05
CA GLY A 57 13.45 -26.45 -0.61
C GLY A 57 12.37 -25.48 -1.13
N LEU A 58 12.54 -24.17 -0.98
CA LEU A 58 11.67 -23.18 -1.63
C LEU A 58 12.02 -23.03 -3.12
N ASP A 59 11.01 -22.93 -3.98
CA ASP A 59 11.17 -22.77 -5.43
C ASP A 59 11.30 -21.29 -5.82
N PHE A 60 12.54 -20.83 -5.97
CA PHE A 60 12.90 -19.50 -6.46
C PHE A 60 14.11 -19.61 -7.42
N ASP A 61 14.33 -18.59 -8.25
CA ASP A 61 15.47 -18.55 -9.18
C ASP A 61 16.69 -17.82 -8.56
N GLU A 62 16.43 -16.87 -7.66
CA GLU A 62 17.45 -16.08 -6.99
C GLU A 62 17.08 -15.81 -5.53
N LEU A 63 18.07 -15.91 -4.63
CA LEU A 63 17.92 -15.63 -3.22
C LEU A 63 18.73 -14.39 -2.84
N LEU A 64 18.08 -13.44 -2.18
CA LEU A 64 18.70 -12.27 -1.56
C LEU A 64 18.47 -12.29 -0.05
N LEU A 65 19.57 -12.43 0.71
CA LEU A 65 19.56 -12.43 2.17
C LEU A 65 19.97 -11.06 2.71
N ASN A 66 19.00 -10.34 3.25
CA ASN A 66 19.17 -9.01 3.83
C ASN A 66 19.59 -9.10 5.31
N ASP A 67 20.40 -8.13 5.75
CA ASP A 67 20.53 -7.83 7.17
C ASP A 67 19.23 -7.21 7.68
N ASP A 68 18.71 -7.71 8.81
CA ASP A 68 17.49 -7.18 9.43
C ASP A 68 17.81 -5.82 10.08
N PRO A 69 17.23 -4.70 9.61
CA PRO A 69 17.46 -3.38 10.20
C PRO A 69 16.83 -3.23 11.59
N GLY A 70 16.09 -4.23 12.06
CA GLY A 70 15.27 -4.14 13.26
C GLY A 70 13.98 -3.36 13.03
N PRO A 71 13.12 -3.30 14.06
CA PRO A 71 11.94 -2.46 14.02
C PRO A 71 12.30 -0.98 14.24
N ASN A 72 11.49 -0.08 13.71
CA ASN A 72 11.59 1.36 13.97
C ASN A 72 10.48 1.84 14.93
N ILE A 73 10.80 2.79 15.80
CA ILE A 73 9.90 3.40 16.78
C ILE A 73 9.25 4.62 16.15
N ASN A 74 7.92 4.68 16.14
CA ASN A 74 7.18 5.83 15.59
C ASN A 74 6.21 6.49 16.58
N ARG A 75 6.07 5.91 17.77
CA ARG A 75 5.22 6.43 18.81
C ARG A 75 5.71 5.97 20.19
N TYR A 76 5.60 6.85 21.17
CA TYR A 76 5.58 6.49 22.58
C TYR A 76 4.17 6.65 23.13
N ARG A 77 3.73 5.69 23.94
CA ARG A 77 2.46 5.78 24.67
C ARG A 77 2.63 6.67 25.90
N ALA A 78 1.52 7.07 26.51
CA ALA A 78 1.53 7.90 27.71
C ALA A 78 2.28 7.27 28.90
N ASP A 79 2.38 5.93 28.94
CA ASP A 79 3.17 5.20 29.94
C ASP A 79 4.67 5.14 29.61
N GLY A 80 5.12 5.77 28.52
CA GLY A 80 6.52 5.77 28.06
C GLY A 80 6.91 4.57 27.20
N SER A 81 6.03 3.59 27.00
CA SER A 81 6.34 2.42 26.16
C SER A 81 6.41 2.78 24.67
N ALA A 82 7.43 2.23 23.99
CA ALA A 82 7.65 2.44 22.56
C ALA A 82 6.80 1.49 21.71
N ASP A 83 6.08 2.04 20.74
CA ASP A 83 5.42 1.26 19.69
C ASP A 83 6.37 1.08 18.49
N LYS A 84 6.69 -0.19 18.24
CA LYS A 84 7.59 -0.67 17.19
C LYS A 84 6.84 -0.96 15.89
N THR A 85 7.45 -0.65 14.74
CA THR A 85 6.91 -0.92 13.41
C THR A 85 7.94 -1.57 12.48
N ASN A 86 7.47 -2.15 11.38
CA ASN A 86 8.31 -2.89 10.42
C ASN A 86 8.49 -2.11 9.10
N ASN A 87 8.42 -0.78 9.14
CA ASN A 87 8.47 0.02 7.93
C ASN A 87 9.84 -0.12 7.24
N ASN A 88 10.93 0.01 8.00
CA ASN A 88 12.28 -0.14 7.43
C ASN A 88 12.56 -1.57 6.98
N ARG A 89 12.06 -2.59 7.69
CA ARG A 89 12.14 -3.98 7.22
C ARG A 89 11.49 -4.15 5.85
N GLN A 90 10.28 -3.62 5.67
CA GLN A 90 9.59 -3.68 4.39
C GLN A 90 10.30 -2.89 3.28
N LEU A 91 10.86 -1.74 3.62
CA LEU A 91 11.65 -0.92 2.70
C LEU A 91 12.90 -1.67 2.23
N VAL A 92 13.68 -2.23 3.15
CA VAL A 92 14.94 -2.94 2.87
C VAL A 92 14.69 -4.16 1.98
N SER A 93 13.78 -5.06 2.38
CA SER A 93 13.50 -6.28 1.61
C SER A 93 12.94 -5.96 0.22
N THR A 94 12.14 -4.90 0.08
CA THR A 94 11.60 -4.48 -1.21
C THR A 94 12.68 -3.83 -2.09
N LEU A 95 13.36 -2.80 -1.57
CA LEU A 95 14.30 -1.99 -2.35
C LEU A 95 15.53 -2.79 -2.78
N ASN A 96 16.11 -3.59 -1.89
CA ASN A 96 17.27 -4.39 -2.24
C ASN A 96 16.93 -5.45 -3.29
N GLY A 97 15.74 -6.05 -3.21
CA GLY A 97 15.24 -6.97 -4.24
C GLY A 97 15.01 -6.27 -5.59
N LEU A 98 14.36 -5.11 -5.59
CA LEU A 98 14.15 -4.32 -6.81
C LEU A 98 15.46 -3.88 -7.47
N LYS A 99 16.51 -3.58 -6.69
CA LYS A 99 17.83 -3.23 -7.22
C LYS A 99 18.53 -4.38 -7.97
N GLN A 100 18.13 -5.63 -7.74
CA GLN A 100 18.64 -6.79 -8.48
C GLN A 100 17.86 -7.09 -9.76
N VAL A 101 16.68 -6.47 -9.96
CA VAL A 101 15.83 -6.75 -11.11
C VAL A 101 16.46 -6.20 -12.39
N LYS A 102 16.63 -7.08 -13.38
CA LYS A 102 17.20 -6.77 -14.72
C LYS A 102 16.15 -6.73 -15.83
N THR A 103 14.97 -7.25 -15.56
CA THR A 103 13.86 -7.29 -16.51
C THR A 103 13.16 -5.93 -16.59
N ARG A 104 12.42 -5.70 -17.68
CA ARG A 104 11.74 -4.42 -17.92
C ARG A 104 10.63 -4.17 -16.90
N TYR A 105 9.91 -5.21 -16.50
CA TYR A 105 8.81 -5.12 -15.55
C TYR A 105 9.16 -5.83 -14.24
N ALA A 106 8.77 -5.22 -13.13
CA ALA A 106 8.93 -5.81 -11.81
C ALA A 106 7.57 -6.00 -11.15
N MET A 107 7.46 -7.06 -10.36
CA MET A 107 6.36 -7.29 -9.44
C MET A 107 6.91 -7.34 -8.03
N LYS A 108 6.46 -6.42 -7.18
CA LYS A 108 6.66 -6.52 -5.74
C LYS A 108 5.49 -7.30 -5.15
N LEU A 109 5.78 -8.43 -4.49
CA LEU A 109 4.78 -9.29 -3.84
C LEU A 109 5.23 -9.54 -2.39
N ARG A 110 4.35 -9.37 -1.40
CA ARG A 110 4.65 -9.82 -0.03
C ARG A 110 4.72 -11.36 0.00
N SER A 111 5.69 -11.91 0.73
CA SER A 111 5.84 -13.35 0.95
C SER A 111 4.63 -14.04 1.58
N ASP A 112 3.76 -13.27 2.23
CA ASP A 112 2.49 -13.72 2.81
C ASP A 112 1.26 -13.47 1.91
N ASN A 113 1.45 -13.19 0.62
CA ASN A 113 0.40 -13.06 -0.40
C ASN A 113 0.73 -13.97 -1.58
N PHE A 114 -0.22 -14.22 -2.48
CA PHE A 114 -0.02 -15.12 -3.62
C PHE A 114 -0.82 -14.63 -4.84
N LEU A 115 -0.44 -15.06 -6.04
CA LEU A 115 -1.19 -14.76 -7.25
C LEU A 115 -2.39 -15.70 -7.42
N THR A 116 -3.48 -15.17 -7.96
CA THR A 116 -4.65 -15.95 -8.38
C THR A 116 -4.86 -15.90 -9.89
N SER A 117 -4.18 -14.98 -10.58
CA SER A 117 -4.12 -14.86 -12.04
C SER A 117 -2.99 -13.89 -12.45
N ASP A 118 -2.80 -13.68 -13.75
CA ASP A 118 -1.88 -12.68 -14.33
C ASP A 118 -2.59 -11.38 -14.77
N ALA A 119 -3.81 -11.16 -14.26
CA ALA A 119 -4.69 -10.06 -14.69
C ALA A 119 -4.05 -8.66 -14.60
N CYS A 120 -3.13 -8.46 -13.65
CA CYS A 120 -2.36 -7.23 -13.49
C CYS A 120 -1.66 -6.78 -14.80
N LYS A 121 -1.19 -7.69 -15.66
CA LYS A 121 -0.51 -7.36 -16.92
C LYS A 121 -1.42 -6.63 -17.89
N LYS A 122 -2.62 -7.17 -18.11
CA LYS A 122 -3.63 -6.54 -18.97
C LYS A 122 -4.14 -5.25 -18.34
N LEU A 123 -4.31 -5.25 -17.01
CA LEU A 123 -4.77 -4.08 -16.28
C LEU A 123 -3.81 -2.89 -16.42
N GLN A 124 -2.51 -3.14 -16.30
CA GLN A 124 -1.45 -2.14 -16.38
C GLN A 124 -1.43 -1.40 -17.73
N GLN A 125 -1.73 -2.11 -18.82
CA GLN A 125 -1.75 -1.57 -20.19
C GLN A 125 -3.10 -0.95 -20.59
N LYS A 126 -4.15 -1.06 -19.77
CA LYS A 126 -5.53 -0.71 -20.15
C LYS A 126 -5.81 0.80 -20.18
N PHE A 127 -4.99 1.61 -19.52
CA PHE A 127 -5.26 3.03 -19.28
C PHE A 127 -4.08 3.89 -19.77
N PRO A 128 -3.97 4.14 -21.09
CA PRO A 128 -2.78 4.77 -21.67
C PRO A 128 -2.72 6.29 -21.52
N LYS A 129 -3.86 6.99 -21.46
CA LYS A 129 -3.87 8.47 -21.43
C LYS A 129 -3.49 9.00 -20.05
N ARG A 130 -2.81 10.14 -19.99
CA ARG A 130 -2.41 10.83 -18.76
C ARG A 130 -2.56 12.33 -18.92
N ALA A 131 -2.70 13.02 -17.80
CA ALA A 131 -2.54 14.46 -17.75
C ALA A 131 -1.10 14.81 -17.36
N ASP A 132 -0.65 16.02 -17.64
CA ASP A 132 0.71 16.46 -17.30
C ASP A 132 0.87 16.70 -15.78
N GLU A 133 -0.19 17.16 -15.12
CA GLU A 133 -0.16 17.49 -13.68
C GLU A 133 -0.01 16.23 -12.81
N CYS A 134 1.00 16.22 -11.93
CA CYS A 134 1.33 15.09 -11.07
C CYS A 134 1.56 13.76 -11.83
N CYS A 135 2.09 13.82 -13.05
CA CYS A 135 2.53 12.64 -13.81
C CYS A 135 4.01 12.39 -13.55
N PHE A 136 4.30 11.60 -12.52
CA PHE A 136 5.66 11.38 -12.02
C PHE A 136 6.32 10.13 -12.58
N LEU A 137 5.54 9.06 -12.79
CA LEU A 137 6.03 7.78 -13.29
C LEU A 137 6.00 7.71 -14.82
N LYS A 138 6.79 6.83 -15.43
CA LYS A 138 6.81 6.61 -16.88
C LYS A 138 5.63 5.79 -17.37
N GLU A 139 5.17 4.83 -16.59
CA GLU A 139 3.90 4.12 -16.76
C GLU A 139 3.14 4.10 -15.42
N ARG A 140 1.87 3.72 -15.44
CA ARG A 140 1.14 3.52 -14.18
C ARG A 140 1.56 2.21 -13.54
N VAL A 141 1.66 2.21 -12.21
CA VAL A 141 1.89 1.02 -11.40
C VAL A 141 0.56 0.49 -10.88
N VAL A 142 0.30 -0.80 -11.13
CA VAL A 142 -0.87 -1.49 -10.58
C VAL A 142 -0.64 -1.75 -9.10
N VAL A 143 -1.60 -1.35 -8.26
CA VAL A 143 -1.59 -1.57 -6.81
C VAL A 143 -2.91 -2.16 -6.34
N ASN A 144 -2.87 -2.94 -5.26
CA ASN A 144 -4.09 -3.44 -4.64
C ASN A 144 -4.77 -2.36 -3.80
N ASN A 145 -6.10 -2.44 -3.66
CA ASN A 145 -6.88 -1.44 -2.95
C ASN A 145 -7.00 -1.69 -1.44
N THR A 146 -6.62 -2.87 -0.96
CA THR A 146 -6.70 -3.23 0.46
C THR A 146 -5.87 -2.23 1.26
N PHE A 147 -6.48 -1.34 2.04
CA PHE A 147 -5.77 -0.22 2.71
C PHE A 147 -5.34 0.98 1.84
N THR A 148 -5.65 0.99 0.54
CA THR A 148 -5.61 2.21 -0.29
C THR A 148 -6.90 3.00 -0.03
N ARG A 149 -6.82 4.11 0.75
CA ARG A 149 -7.97 4.68 1.46
C ARG A 149 -8.39 6.08 0.98
N ASP A 150 -9.71 6.28 0.95
CA ASP A 150 -10.36 7.61 0.97
C ASP A 150 -10.71 8.04 2.40
N TYR A 151 -10.86 7.08 3.32
CA TYR A 151 -11.24 7.32 4.72
C TYR A 151 -10.41 6.47 5.69
N ALA A 152 -10.08 7.05 6.84
CA ALA A 152 -9.50 6.33 7.97
C ALA A 152 -10.13 6.85 9.27
N LYS A 153 -10.40 5.97 10.23
CA LYS A 153 -11.01 6.35 11.52
C LYS A 153 -12.30 7.20 11.38
N GLY A 154 -13.05 6.98 10.30
CA GLY A 154 -14.30 7.70 9.99
C GLY A 154 -14.11 9.09 9.35
N LEU A 155 -12.88 9.57 9.20
CA LEU A 155 -12.57 10.88 8.63
C LEU A 155 -11.89 10.73 7.26
N PRO A 156 -12.05 11.72 6.36
CA PRO A 156 -11.40 11.69 5.06
C PRO A 156 -9.88 11.75 5.21
N VAL A 157 -9.18 11.11 4.29
CA VAL A 157 -7.71 11.09 4.20
C VAL A 157 -7.26 11.30 2.76
N VAL A 158 -5.97 11.62 2.60
CA VAL A 158 -5.29 11.80 1.32
C VAL A 158 -3.99 11.01 1.32
N PHE A 159 -3.47 10.71 0.14
CA PHE A 159 -2.17 10.06 -0.05
C PHE A 159 -1.97 8.73 0.69
N HIS A 160 -2.93 7.80 0.60
CA HIS A 160 -2.78 6.41 1.03
C HIS A 160 -2.70 5.48 -0.18
N ALA A 161 -1.67 4.63 -0.22
CA ALA A 161 -1.59 3.50 -1.14
C ALA A 161 -1.17 2.25 -0.39
N CYS A 162 -1.84 1.12 -0.64
CA CYS A 162 -1.50 -0.16 -0.05
C CYS A 162 -0.06 -0.52 -0.38
N ASP A 163 0.62 -1.11 0.59
CA ASP A 163 2.00 -1.55 0.46
C ASP A 163 2.12 -3.02 0.01
N PHE A 164 1.05 -3.76 -0.29
CA PHE A 164 1.12 -5.23 -0.43
C PHE A 164 1.66 -5.69 -1.79
N PHE A 165 1.13 -5.13 -2.87
CA PHE A 165 1.39 -5.57 -4.24
C PHE A 165 1.61 -4.37 -5.17
N TYR A 166 2.68 -4.40 -5.98
CA TYR A 166 2.98 -3.41 -7.01
C TYR A 166 3.41 -4.13 -8.28
N PHE A 167 2.88 -3.74 -9.44
CA PHE A 167 3.31 -4.25 -10.75
C PHE A 167 3.41 -3.13 -11.78
N GLY A 168 4.54 -3.02 -12.46
CA GLY A 168 4.80 -1.95 -13.44
C GLY A 168 6.23 -2.00 -13.95
N LEU A 169 6.69 -0.92 -14.59
CA LEU A 169 8.09 -0.82 -15.01
C LEU A 169 9.01 -0.90 -13.78
N THR A 170 10.13 -1.61 -13.93
CA THR A 170 11.12 -1.76 -12.86
C THR A 170 11.60 -0.40 -12.35
N GLU A 171 11.85 0.55 -13.26
CA GLU A 171 12.27 1.91 -12.92
C GLU A 171 11.20 2.70 -12.16
N ASP A 172 9.91 2.50 -12.45
CA ASP A 172 8.82 3.16 -11.73
C ASP A 172 8.69 2.59 -10.32
N LEU A 173 8.82 1.27 -10.16
CA LEU A 173 8.84 0.65 -8.83
C LEU A 173 10.06 1.11 -8.01
N LEU A 174 11.24 1.20 -8.63
CA LEU A 174 12.43 1.77 -7.97
C LEU A 174 12.19 3.22 -7.55
N ALA A 175 11.58 4.05 -8.39
CA ALA A 175 11.30 5.44 -8.06
C ALA A 175 10.36 5.57 -6.83
N LEU A 176 9.40 4.66 -6.69
CA LEU A 176 8.47 4.61 -5.56
C LEU A 176 9.08 4.07 -4.26
N TRP A 177 9.99 3.10 -4.34
CA TRP A 177 10.51 2.37 -3.18
C TRP A 177 11.91 2.79 -2.75
N ASP A 178 12.66 3.52 -3.58
CA ASP A 178 13.97 4.09 -3.22
C ASP A 178 13.79 5.38 -2.40
N ILE A 179 13.10 5.26 -1.27
CA ILE A 179 12.83 6.36 -0.33
C ILE A 179 13.81 6.34 0.84
N PRO A 180 14.03 7.48 1.53
CA PRO A 180 14.82 7.50 2.75
C PRO A 180 14.25 6.59 3.83
N TRP A 181 15.12 6.17 4.74
CA TRP A 181 14.73 5.41 5.93
C TRP A 181 13.76 6.21 6.82
N PHE A 182 12.94 5.49 7.58
CA PHE A 182 12.15 6.08 8.64
C PHE A 182 12.98 6.07 9.93
N ASP A 183 13.42 7.24 10.37
CA ASP A 183 14.14 7.39 11.62
C ASP A 183 13.26 7.02 12.83
N ASP A 184 13.92 6.60 13.91
CA ASP A 184 13.26 6.42 15.20
C ASP A 184 12.84 7.77 15.76
N LEU A 185 11.60 7.82 16.26
CA LEU A 185 11.14 8.96 17.05
C LEU A 185 11.98 9.02 18.34
N PRO A 186 12.69 10.13 18.62
CA PRO A 186 13.37 10.29 19.90
C PRO A 186 12.32 10.50 21.01
N TYR A 187 12.57 9.92 22.20
CA TYR A 187 11.72 10.15 23.36
C TYR A 187 11.98 11.55 23.95
N ASP A 188 10.93 12.34 24.11
CA ASP A 188 10.98 13.65 24.75
C ASP A 188 10.59 13.53 26.23
N GLU A 189 11.58 13.55 27.12
CA GLU A 189 11.38 13.47 28.58
C GLU A 189 10.49 14.60 29.11
N SER A 190 10.50 15.78 28.47
CA SER A 190 9.66 16.92 28.90
C SER A 190 8.16 16.64 28.71
N ARG A 191 7.81 15.64 27.90
CA ARG A 191 6.44 15.19 27.61
C ARG A 191 6.13 13.83 28.23
N LYS A 192 6.88 13.41 29.26
CA LYS A 192 6.59 12.19 30.02
C LYS A 192 5.15 12.20 30.52
N GLY A 193 4.45 11.07 30.37
CA GLY A 193 3.02 10.97 30.69
C GLY A 193 2.09 11.30 29.52
N GLN A 194 2.62 11.74 28.38
CA GLN A 194 1.84 12.06 27.18
C GLN A 194 2.20 11.12 26.02
N GLU A 195 1.23 10.88 25.12
CA GLU A 195 1.49 10.18 23.86
C GLU A 195 2.40 11.05 22.98
N GLN A 196 3.42 10.46 22.37
CA GLN A 196 4.36 11.16 21.49
C GLN A 196 4.41 10.48 20.14
N HIS A 197 4.14 11.20 19.06
CA HIS A 197 4.28 10.72 17.67
C HIS A 197 4.22 11.89 16.69
N ASP A 198 4.60 11.65 15.43
CA ASP A 198 4.39 12.60 14.34
C ASP A 198 2.90 12.96 14.22
N GLY A 199 2.60 14.25 14.32
CA GLY A 199 1.23 14.76 14.21
C GLY A 199 0.41 14.71 15.51
N TYR A 200 1.00 14.43 16.68
CA TYR A 200 0.34 14.68 17.97
C TYR A 200 -0.05 16.16 18.08
N PRO A 201 -1.23 16.53 18.63
CA PRO A 201 -2.24 15.67 19.28
C PRO A 201 -3.27 15.01 18.36
N TYR A 202 -3.12 15.13 17.05
CA TYR A 202 -3.99 14.47 16.08
C TYR A 202 -3.66 12.97 15.95
N PHE A 203 -4.24 12.30 14.96
CA PHE A 203 -3.86 10.92 14.65
C PHE A 203 -2.60 10.88 13.78
N MET A 204 -1.66 10.01 14.15
CA MET A 204 -0.45 9.75 13.36
C MET A 204 -0.80 9.20 11.96
N PRO A 205 -0.11 9.67 10.89
CA PRO A 205 -0.13 9.01 9.59
C PRO A 205 0.21 7.53 9.68
N ASP A 206 -0.56 6.67 9.01
CA ASP A 206 -0.29 5.22 9.02
C ASP A 206 0.83 4.83 8.03
N CYS A 207 1.29 3.57 8.08
CA CYS A 207 2.40 3.11 7.24
C CYS A 207 2.12 3.27 5.74
N THR A 208 0.91 2.93 5.29
CA THR A 208 0.50 3.05 3.88
C THR A 208 0.49 4.50 3.40
N GLN A 209 0.12 5.44 4.28
CA GLN A 209 0.21 6.87 4.01
C GLN A 209 1.66 7.33 3.94
N LYS A 210 2.48 6.93 4.93
CA LYS A 210 3.88 7.32 5.06
C LYS A 210 4.72 6.88 3.85
N PHE A 211 4.58 5.62 3.41
CA PHE A 211 5.30 5.12 2.22
C PHE A 211 4.95 5.93 0.96
N TRP A 212 3.66 6.09 0.68
CA TRP A 212 3.21 6.80 -0.52
C TRP A 212 3.60 8.28 -0.50
N LEU A 213 3.48 8.95 0.65
CA LEU A 213 3.93 10.34 0.80
C LEU A 213 5.43 10.49 0.57
N LYS A 214 6.25 9.63 1.17
CA LYS A 214 7.70 9.68 0.98
C LYS A 214 8.09 9.43 -0.48
N ALA A 215 7.38 8.55 -1.17
CA ALA A 215 7.57 8.32 -2.60
C ALA A 215 7.23 9.58 -3.42
N LEU A 216 6.07 10.19 -3.18
CA LEU A 216 5.63 11.41 -3.86
C LEU A 216 6.57 12.60 -3.60
N GLN A 217 7.09 12.74 -2.38
CA GLN A 217 7.99 13.82 -1.98
C GLN A 217 9.32 13.83 -2.74
N ARG A 218 9.72 12.71 -3.33
CA ARG A 218 10.91 12.67 -4.21
C ARG A 218 10.68 13.43 -5.51
N PHE A 219 9.43 13.47 -5.98
CA PHE A 219 9.06 14.19 -7.20
C PHE A 219 8.60 15.61 -6.93
N ASP A 220 7.86 15.80 -5.83
CA ASP A 220 7.34 17.09 -5.41
C ASP A 220 7.42 17.23 -3.87
N PRO A 221 8.47 17.89 -3.35
CA PRO A 221 8.66 18.10 -1.92
C PRO A 221 7.54 18.91 -1.24
N SER A 222 6.69 19.60 -2.02
CA SER A 222 5.55 20.35 -1.49
C SER A 222 4.38 19.46 -1.06
N ILE A 223 4.36 18.19 -1.47
CA ILE A 223 3.36 17.20 -1.05
C ILE A 223 3.63 16.81 0.41
N GLN A 224 2.90 17.44 1.33
CA GLN A 224 3.06 17.22 2.76
C GLN A 224 1.73 17.17 3.49
N ILE A 225 1.72 16.45 4.61
CA ILE A 225 0.63 16.44 5.59
C ILE A 225 1.23 16.53 6.99
N LYS A 226 0.52 17.16 7.92
CA LYS A 226 0.91 17.28 9.32
C LYS A 226 0.47 16.09 10.17
N HIS A 227 -0.65 15.46 9.78
CA HIS A 227 -1.26 14.33 10.50
C HIS A 227 -2.20 13.54 9.59
N LEU A 228 -2.69 12.38 10.04
CA LEU A 228 -3.50 11.43 9.24
C LEU A 228 -4.65 12.10 8.46
N HIS A 229 -5.35 13.03 9.11
CA HIS A 229 -6.51 13.73 8.55
C HIS A 229 -6.21 15.16 8.09
N ASP A 230 -4.96 15.47 7.72
CA ASP A 230 -4.60 16.81 7.20
C ASP A 230 -5.15 16.95 5.78
N TYR A 231 -6.43 17.27 5.75
CA TYR A 231 -7.26 17.22 4.57
C TYR A 231 -7.72 18.62 4.21
N SER A 232 -7.55 18.98 2.94
CA SER A 232 -8.16 20.15 2.33
C SER A 232 -8.67 19.79 0.94
N PRO A 233 -9.59 20.59 0.35
CA PRO A 233 -9.98 20.40 -1.05
C PRO A 233 -8.77 20.41 -2.01
N LYS A 234 -7.75 21.23 -1.71
CA LYS A 234 -6.50 21.30 -2.48
C LYS A 234 -5.71 20.01 -2.38
N SER A 235 -5.42 19.51 -1.17
CA SER A 235 -4.65 18.26 -0.99
C SER A 235 -5.41 17.05 -1.52
N LYS A 236 -6.76 17.05 -1.46
CA LYS A 236 -7.58 16.00 -2.08
C LYS A 236 -7.46 15.99 -3.60
N ARG A 237 -7.54 17.15 -4.25
CA ARG A 237 -7.35 17.26 -5.70
C ARG A 237 -5.97 16.76 -6.10
N GLN A 238 -4.92 17.17 -5.39
CA GLN A 238 -3.55 16.73 -5.65
C GLN A 238 -3.39 15.21 -5.46
N SER A 239 -3.93 14.66 -4.37
CA SER A 239 -3.95 13.21 -4.13
C SER A 239 -4.66 12.44 -5.24
N ASP A 240 -5.79 12.95 -5.73
CA ASP A 240 -6.54 12.31 -6.81
C ASP A 240 -5.79 12.31 -8.14
N LEU A 241 -5.09 13.40 -8.46
CA LEU A 241 -4.21 13.47 -9.61
C LEU A 241 -3.04 12.50 -9.50
N CYS A 242 -2.42 12.41 -8.31
CA CYS A 242 -1.36 11.45 -8.05
C CYS A 242 -1.84 10.01 -8.29
N TYR A 243 -3.02 9.64 -7.80
CA TYR A 243 -3.61 8.33 -8.06
C TYR A 243 -3.96 8.12 -9.53
N ALA A 244 -4.58 9.11 -10.17
CA ALA A 244 -5.06 9.00 -11.54
C ALA A 244 -3.91 8.88 -12.55
N ASN A 245 -2.79 9.57 -12.34
CA ASN A 245 -1.68 9.58 -13.30
C ASN A 245 -0.60 8.52 -13.04
N ASN A 246 -0.42 8.07 -11.80
CA ASN A 246 0.70 7.18 -11.44
C ASN A 246 0.27 5.76 -11.05
N LEU A 247 -0.96 5.56 -10.60
CA LEU A 247 -1.41 4.25 -10.12
C LEU A 247 -2.56 3.71 -10.96
N ILE A 248 -2.71 2.39 -10.96
CA ILE A 248 -3.98 1.71 -11.28
C ILE A 248 -4.39 0.94 -10.03
N ILE A 249 -5.43 1.40 -9.37
CA ILE A 249 -5.88 0.82 -8.09
C ILE A 249 -6.96 -0.21 -8.36
N GLY A 250 -6.80 -1.43 -7.85
CA GLY A 250 -7.78 -2.50 -8.01
C GLY A 250 -7.98 -3.38 -6.78
N GLU A 251 -9.17 -3.94 -6.62
CA GLU A 251 -9.44 -5.00 -5.66
C GLU A 251 -8.52 -6.22 -5.88
N PRO A 252 -8.28 -7.08 -4.86
CA PRO A 252 -7.49 -8.30 -5.04
C PRO A 252 -7.94 -9.14 -6.25
N GLU A 253 -9.24 -9.27 -6.48
CA GLU A 253 -9.81 -10.01 -7.61
C GLU A 253 -9.54 -9.32 -8.97
N VAL A 254 -9.46 -7.99 -8.98
CA VAL A 254 -9.20 -7.20 -10.19
C VAL A 254 -7.73 -7.27 -10.59
N VAL A 255 -6.81 -7.26 -9.61
CA VAL A 255 -5.37 -7.31 -9.86
C VAL A 255 -4.81 -8.74 -9.98
N GLY A 256 -5.57 -9.75 -9.54
CA GLY A 256 -5.12 -11.15 -9.53
C GLY A 256 -4.33 -11.55 -8.29
N LEU A 257 -4.68 -11.00 -7.13
CA LEU A 257 -3.99 -11.19 -5.84
C LEU A 257 -4.87 -11.97 -4.86
N GLY A 258 -4.26 -12.90 -4.15
CA GLY A 258 -4.78 -13.55 -2.96
C GLY A 258 -4.02 -13.12 -1.71
N LEU A 259 -4.74 -12.96 -0.60
CA LEU A 259 -4.21 -12.50 0.68
C LEU A 259 -4.18 -13.64 1.70
N ASN A 260 -3.31 -13.53 2.71
CA ASN A 260 -3.31 -14.43 3.87
C ASN A 260 -4.62 -14.35 4.67
N THR A 261 -4.80 -15.31 5.59
CA THR A 261 -5.99 -15.43 6.43
C THR A 261 -6.30 -14.15 7.19
N LYS A 262 -5.28 -13.47 7.75
CA LYS A 262 -5.39 -12.20 8.49
C LYS A 262 -6.03 -11.06 7.69
N PHE A 263 -6.01 -11.14 6.36
CA PHE A 263 -6.63 -10.14 5.48
C PHE A 263 -7.66 -10.74 4.52
N SER A 264 -8.14 -11.97 4.76
CA SER A 264 -9.15 -12.66 3.95
C SER A 264 -10.40 -12.99 4.78
N GLY A 265 -11.46 -13.52 4.15
CA GLY A 265 -12.65 -14.00 4.87
C GLY A 265 -13.36 -12.95 5.74
N SER A 266 -13.66 -13.29 7.00
CA SER A 266 -14.39 -12.46 7.97
C SER A 266 -13.52 -11.44 8.73
N GLU A 267 -12.23 -11.34 8.36
CA GLU A 267 -11.28 -10.46 9.03
C GLU A 267 -11.60 -8.98 8.89
N ARG A 268 -11.01 -8.16 9.77
CA ARG A 268 -11.26 -6.72 9.85
C ARG A 268 -11.11 -6.02 8.50
N ALA A 269 -10.16 -6.44 7.66
CA ALA A 269 -9.91 -5.85 6.35
C ALA A 269 -11.09 -6.02 5.36
N ASN A 270 -11.89 -7.10 5.53
CA ASN A 270 -13.01 -7.48 4.66
C ASN A 270 -14.38 -7.18 5.26
N ARG A 271 -14.45 -6.71 6.50
CA ARG A 271 -15.70 -6.18 7.06
C ARG A 271 -16.19 -5.04 6.17
N ILE A 272 -17.49 -4.99 5.90
CA ILE A 272 -18.12 -3.96 5.04
C ILE A 272 -17.67 -2.56 5.45
N GLY A 273 -17.63 -2.28 6.75
CA GLY A 273 -17.20 -0.99 7.28
C GLY A 273 -15.75 -0.60 6.96
N SER A 274 -14.87 -1.55 6.64
CA SER A 274 -13.51 -1.30 6.16
C SER A 274 -13.50 -1.16 4.63
N ILE A 275 -14.18 -2.06 3.92
CA ILE A 275 -14.24 -2.06 2.45
C ILE A 275 -14.69 -0.70 1.91
N ILE A 276 -15.75 -0.12 2.47
CA ILE A 276 -16.28 1.18 2.03
C ILE A 276 -15.29 2.35 2.14
N THR A 277 -14.21 2.18 2.90
CA THR A 277 -13.17 3.20 3.10
C THR A 277 -12.08 3.17 2.03
N TYR A 278 -12.00 2.08 1.25
CA TYR A 278 -10.99 1.90 0.21
C TYR A 278 -11.37 2.61 -1.09
N ILE A 279 -10.36 2.92 -1.91
CA ILE A 279 -10.54 3.40 -3.27
C ILE A 279 -10.75 2.17 -4.17
N HIS A 280 -12.00 1.89 -4.51
CA HIS A 280 -12.38 0.80 -5.41
C HIS A 280 -11.93 1.04 -6.85
N HIS A 281 -11.74 -0.02 -7.64
CA HIS A 281 -11.30 0.13 -9.04
C HIS A 281 -12.27 1.01 -9.85
N LEU A 282 -13.57 0.85 -9.62
CA LEU A 282 -14.60 1.68 -10.23
C LEU A 282 -14.50 3.16 -9.80
N ALA A 283 -14.10 3.44 -8.56
CA ALA A 283 -13.87 4.80 -8.09
C ALA A 283 -12.59 5.39 -8.71
N TRP A 284 -11.51 4.62 -8.78
CA TRP A 284 -10.28 5.01 -9.47
C TRP A 284 -10.51 5.30 -10.96
N GLN A 285 -11.30 4.48 -11.68
CA GLN A 285 -11.65 4.74 -13.07
C GLN A 285 -12.39 6.07 -13.27
N ARG A 286 -13.12 6.56 -12.26
CA ARG A 286 -13.71 7.91 -12.30
C ARG A 286 -12.66 9.01 -12.15
N LEU A 287 -11.62 8.78 -11.34
CA LEU A 287 -10.47 9.69 -11.28
C LEU A 287 -9.75 9.72 -12.63
N TYR A 288 -9.45 8.55 -13.20
CA TYR A 288 -8.88 8.43 -14.54
C TYR A 288 -9.73 9.17 -15.59
N LYS A 289 -11.05 8.93 -15.61
CA LYS A 289 -11.96 9.63 -16.53
C LYS A 289 -11.94 11.15 -16.33
N LYS A 290 -11.97 11.60 -15.07
CA LYS A 290 -12.04 13.02 -14.73
C LYS A 290 -10.75 13.76 -15.12
N TYR A 291 -9.59 13.17 -14.84
CA TYR A 291 -8.32 13.88 -14.95
C TYR A 291 -7.52 13.51 -16.20
N CYS A 292 -7.63 12.28 -16.71
CA CYS A 292 -6.74 11.77 -17.76
C CYS A 292 -7.46 11.51 -19.09
N ASP A 293 -8.70 11.00 -19.06
CA ASP A 293 -9.44 10.64 -20.27
C ASP A 293 -10.95 10.88 -20.14
N PRO A 294 -11.44 12.09 -20.45
CA PRO A 294 -12.87 12.40 -20.40
C PRO A 294 -13.74 11.47 -21.26
N SER A 295 -13.17 10.87 -22.31
CA SER A 295 -13.86 9.93 -23.21
C SER A 295 -13.93 8.50 -22.67
N HIS A 296 -13.24 8.20 -21.56
CA HIS A 296 -13.20 6.84 -21.01
C HIS A 296 -14.60 6.33 -20.66
N HIS A 297 -14.92 5.14 -21.17
CA HIS A 297 -16.13 4.43 -20.81
C HIS A 297 -15.88 3.59 -19.56
N ILE A 298 -16.66 3.84 -18.52
CA ILE A 298 -16.59 3.08 -17.26
C ILE A 298 -17.62 1.96 -17.36
N PRO A 299 -17.21 0.68 -17.47
CA PRO A 299 -18.14 -0.43 -17.53
C PRO A 299 -18.89 -0.56 -16.19
N GLY A 300 -20.22 -0.55 -16.22
CA GLY A 300 -21.08 -0.72 -15.04
C GLY A 300 -22.28 0.25 -15.00
N ASN A 301 -23.41 -0.25 -14.51
CA ASN A 301 -24.68 0.47 -14.34
C ASN A 301 -24.53 1.55 -13.25
N ALA A 302 -25.16 2.71 -13.42
CA ALA A 302 -25.33 3.74 -12.39
C ALA A 302 -25.74 3.16 -11.00
N ALA A 303 -26.41 2.00 -10.99
CA ALA A 303 -26.75 1.23 -9.80
C ALA A 303 -25.56 0.85 -8.89
N ASP A 304 -24.43 0.38 -9.41
CA ASP A 304 -23.29 -0.02 -8.56
C ASP A 304 -22.64 1.18 -7.88
N TRP A 305 -22.55 2.28 -8.62
CA TRP A 305 -22.11 3.56 -8.08
C TRP A 305 -23.04 4.06 -6.98
N LEU A 306 -24.34 4.04 -7.26
CA LEU A 306 -25.36 4.48 -6.33
C LEU A 306 -25.31 3.62 -5.07
N ARG A 307 -25.18 2.29 -5.21
CA ARG A 307 -25.00 1.36 -4.11
C ARG A 307 -23.78 1.71 -3.26
N THR A 308 -22.61 1.92 -3.85
CA THR A 308 -21.41 2.32 -3.09
C THR A 308 -21.61 3.66 -2.39
N LYS A 309 -22.25 4.64 -3.04
CA LYS A 309 -22.54 5.95 -2.46
C LYS A 309 -23.55 5.86 -1.30
N CYS A 310 -24.62 5.10 -1.46
CA CYS A 310 -25.61 4.82 -0.41
C CYS A 310 -24.97 4.10 0.78
N LEU A 311 -24.18 3.05 0.54
CA LEU A 311 -23.44 2.34 1.60
C LEU A 311 -22.46 3.26 2.33
N ARG A 312 -21.70 4.09 1.58
CA ARG A 312 -20.83 5.11 2.18
C ARG A 312 -21.64 6.12 2.99
N GLY A 313 -22.78 6.61 2.50
CA GLY A 313 -23.64 7.52 3.23
C GLY A 313 -24.20 6.93 4.53
N ALA A 314 -24.69 5.70 4.48
CA ALA A 314 -25.26 5.00 5.63
C ALA A 314 -24.21 4.63 6.69
N LEU A 315 -23.05 4.12 6.27
CA LEU A 315 -22.07 3.53 7.18
C LEU A 315 -20.92 4.47 7.55
N LEU A 316 -20.59 5.48 6.73
CA LEU A 316 -19.57 6.47 7.09
C LEU A 316 -20.12 7.58 7.97
N SER A 317 -21.42 7.87 7.95
CA SER A 317 -22.00 8.94 8.77
C SER A 317 -21.83 8.67 10.27
N SER A 318 -22.18 7.48 10.74
CA SER A 318 -21.96 7.05 12.13
C SER A 318 -20.47 7.03 12.49
N LYS A 319 -19.62 6.48 11.61
CA LYS A 319 -18.17 6.47 11.80
C LYS A 319 -17.55 7.86 11.81
N TRP A 320 -18.09 8.79 11.04
CA TRP A 320 -17.62 10.17 10.97
C TRP A 320 -17.93 10.90 12.27
N LEU A 321 -19.13 10.71 12.84
CA LEU A 321 -19.47 11.22 14.17
C LEU A 321 -18.53 10.64 15.23
N GLU A 322 -18.31 9.32 15.22
CA GLU A 322 -17.36 8.66 16.12
C GLU A 322 -15.94 9.23 15.95
N GLY A 323 -15.47 9.36 14.71
CA GLY A 323 -14.16 9.90 14.36
C GLY A 323 -13.97 11.33 14.86
N LYS A 324 -14.96 12.20 14.65
CA LYS A 324 -14.95 13.58 15.17
C LYS A 324 -14.94 13.62 16.69
N TRP A 325 -15.75 12.80 17.35
CA TRP A 325 -15.77 12.72 18.81
C TRP A 325 -14.41 12.27 19.36
N ARG A 326 -13.81 11.23 18.79
CA ARG A 326 -12.48 10.73 19.20
C ARG A 326 -11.39 11.78 18.97
N LEU A 327 -11.43 12.50 17.85
CA LEU A 327 -10.49 13.58 17.58
C LEU A 327 -10.67 14.72 18.60
N LYS A 328 -11.90 15.16 18.87
CA LYS A 328 -12.19 16.18 19.89
C LYS A 328 -11.68 15.77 21.26
N LYS A 329 -11.89 14.51 21.65
CA LYS A 329 -11.35 13.96 22.91
C LYS A 329 -9.83 14.02 22.95
N LYS A 330 -9.14 13.63 21.86
CA LYS A 330 -7.67 13.74 21.76
C LYS A 330 -7.19 15.18 21.92
N LEU A 331 -7.82 16.13 21.24
CA LEU A 331 -7.47 17.56 21.32
C LEU A 331 -7.72 18.15 22.70
N ASN A 332 -8.77 17.72 23.39
CA ASN A 332 -9.08 18.17 24.75
C ASN A 332 -8.09 17.63 25.78
N ASN A 333 -7.61 16.40 25.61
CA ASN A 333 -6.63 15.78 26.51
C ASN A 333 -5.20 16.32 26.34
N ALA A 334 -4.94 17.07 25.26
CA ALA A 334 -3.64 17.65 24.95
C ALA A 334 -3.51 19.12 25.37
N LYS A 335 -4.59 19.73 25.87
CA LYS A 335 -4.60 21.02 26.54
C LYS A 335 -4.48 20.79 28.03
#